data_AF-A0A7X4CLV2-F1
#
_entry.id   AF-A0A7X4CLV2-F1
#
_cell.length_a   1.000
_cell.length_b   1.000
_cell.length_c   1.000
_cell.angle_alpha   90.00
_cell.angle_beta   90.00
_cell.angle_gamma   90.00
#
_symmetry.space_group_name_H-M   'P 1'
#
loop_
_entity.id
_entity.type
_entity.pdbx_description
1 polymer ?
#
loop_
_entity_poly.entity_id
_entity_poly.type
_entity_poly.pdbx_seq_one_letter_code
_entity_poly.pdbx_strand_id
1 'polypeptide(L)'
;MKIYFAGLTGGHSAHGILGRDELVRMTPSVEVELVFRCWEKWLQEAEICDSIAQIDFIEVHAFGAQPKDINPLTDPQRFHEEQQRIYQEYAQAYSSFFRDYMPNTGVPARFTVHVIDFPDKAASYEFYSVGLYQPALHGA
;
A
#
# COMPACT_ATOMS: atom_id res chain seq x y z
N MET A 1 -0.28 8.79 20.16
CA MET A 1 0.97 9.21 19.47
C MET A 1 0.68 9.40 18.00
N LYS A 2 1.25 10.43 17.33
CA LYS A 2 1.11 10.61 15.87
C LYS A 2 2.31 9.99 15.17
N ILE A 3 2.07 9.15 14.16
CA ILE A 3 3.08 8.38 13.43
C ILE A 3 3.05 8.81 11.96
N TYR A 4 4.23 9.01 11.40
CA TYR A 4 4.43 9.29 9.97
C TYR A 4 5.05 8.06 9.33
N PHE A 5 4.33 7.44 8.39
CA PHE A 5 4.78 6.27 7.66
C PHE A 5 5.46 6.72 6.37
N ALA A 6 6.75 6.43 6.25
CA ALA A 6 7.53 6.78 5.06
C ALA A 6 6.99 6.10 3.79
N GLY A 7 7.27 6.74 2.65
CA GLY A 7 6.96 6.22 1.31
C GLY A 7 7.41 4.78 1.15
N LEU A 8 6.49 3.88 0.81
CA LEU A 8 6.76 2.45 0.72
C LEU A 8 5.96 1.78 -0.40
N THR A 9 6.59 0.79 -1.02
CA THR A 9 6.08 0.05 -2.17
C THR A 9 5.97 -1.46 -1.86
N GLY A 10 4.97 -2.12 -2.46
CA GLY A 10 4.75 -3.56 -2.29
C GLY A 10 5.68 -4.47 -3.12
N GLY A 11 6.61 -3.89 -3.88
CA GLY A 11 7.56 -4.61 -4.75
C GLY A 11 8.88 -4.93 -4.06
N HIS A 12 9.97 -4.31 -4.52
CA HIS A 12 11.31 -4.57 -3.98
C HIS A 12 11.44 -4.23 -2.49
N SER A 13 10.78 -3.15 -2.03
CA SER A 13 10.85 -2.76 -0.62
C SER A 13 10.25 -3.85 0.27
N ALA A 14 9.02 -4.29 -0.04
CA ALA A 14 8.37 -5.33 0.73
C ALA A 14 9.07 -6.69 0.63
N HIS A 15 9.64 -7.04 -0.53
CA HIS A 15 10.46 -8.24 -0.69
C HIS A 15 11.62 -8.26 0.32
N GLY A 16 12.37 -7.16 0.43
CA GLY A 16 13.49 -7.05 1.36
C GLY A 16 13.07 -6.99 2.83
N ILE A 17 12.08 -6.17 3.16
CA ILE A 17 11.62 -5.96 4.55
C ILE A 17 10.98 -7.22 5.13
N LEU A 18 10.16 -7.92 4.35
CA LEU A 18 9.44 -9.11 4.81
C LEU A 18 10.19 -10.42 4.55
N GLY A 19 11.37 -10.38 3.91
CA GLY A 19 12.17 -11.56 3.60
C GLY A 19 11.45 -12.58 2.71
N ARG A 20 10.73 -12.09 1.69
CA ARG A 20 9.97 -12.95 0.77
C ARG A 20 10.89 -13.59 -0.26
N ASP A 21 10.55 -14.80 -0.70
CA ASP A 21 11.28 -15.48 -1.78
C ASP A 21 10.91 -14.94 -3.18
N GLU A 22 9.68 -14.47 -3.34
CA GLU A 22 9.13 -14.01 -4.62
C GLU A 22 8.95 -12.50 -4.66
N LEU A 23 9.44 -11.89 -5.75
CA LEU A 23 9.21 -10.49 -6.06
C LEU A 23 7.86 -10.32 -6.76
N VAL A 24 6.95 -9.61 -6.11
CA VAL A 24 5.67 -9.22 -6.69
C VAL A 24 5.87 -8.02 -7.62
N ARG A 25 5.25 -8.07 -8.80
CA ARG A 25 5.33 -7.02 -9.82
C ARG A 25 3.94 -6.70 -10.36
N MET A 26 3.62 -5.41 -10.46
CA MET A 26 2.37 -4.88 -11.03
C MET A 26 1.09 -5.61 -10.59
N THR A 27 1.04 -6.08 -9.34
CA THR A 27 -0.05 -6.91 -8.81
C THR A 27 -0.64 -6.28 -7.55
N PRO A 28 -1.49 -5.24 -7.68
CA PRO A 28 -2.05 -4.52 -6.53
C PRO A 28 -2.78 -5.42 -5.53
N SER A 29 -3.43 -6.48 -6.02
CA SER A 29 -4.12 -7.48 -5.19
C SER A 29 -3.25 -8.13 -4.11
N VAL A 30 -1.92 -8.15 -4.30
CA VAL A 30 -0.95 -8.62 -3.31
C VAL A 30 -0.18 -7.45 -2.70
N GLU A 31 0.31 -6.54 -3.54
CA GLU A 31 1.21 -5.46 -3.14
C GLU A 31 0.64 -4.53 -2.07
N VAL A 32 -0.66 -4.23 -2.13
CA VAL A 32 -1.31 -3.31 -1.18
C VAL A 32 -1.19 -3.82 0.25
N GLU A 33 -1.49 -5.09 0.50
CA GLU A 33 -1.35 -5.68 1.83
C GLU A 33 0.12 -5.67 2.28
N LEU A 34 1.05 -5.96 1.38
CA LEU A 34 2.47 -6.03 1.72
C LEU A 34 3.01 -4.70 2.27
N VAL A 35 2.57 -3.55 1.75
CA VAL A 35 2.94 -2.24 2.29
C VAL A 35 2.53 -2.14 3.77
N PHE A 36 1.27 -2.45 4.09
CA PHE A 36 0.78 -2.40 5.46
C PHE A 36 1.49 -3.40 6.37
N ARG A 37 1.82 -4.60 5.88
CA ARG A 37 2.60 -5.59 6.65
C ARG A 37 4.03 -5.14 6.95
N CYS A 38 4.66 -4.40 6.04
CA CYS A 38 5.98 -3.82 6.32
C CYS A 38 5.89 -2.77 7.43
N TRP A 39 4.89 -1.88 7.37
CA TRP A 39 4.66 -0.92 8.44
C TRP A 39 4.32 -1.60 9.77
N GLU A 40 3.50 -2.65 9.77
CA GLU A 40 3.19 -3.47 10.95
C GLU A 40 4.46 -4.06 11.56
N LYS A 41 5.32 -4.68 10.73
CA LYS A 41 6.60 -5.24 11.16
C LYS A 41 7.47 -4.18 11.84
N TRP A 42 7.59 -2.98 11.27
CA TRP A 42 8.38 -1.91 11.89
C TRP A 42 7.77 -1.38 13.19
N LEU A 43 6.44 -1.31 13.29
CA LEU A 43 5.77 -0.94 14.54
C LEU A 43 6.04 -1.96 15.64
N GLN A 44 6.01 -3.26 15.31
CA GLN A 44 6.33 -4.35 16.23
C GLN A 44 7.81 -4.33 16.65
N GLU A 45 8.74 -4.18 15.70
CA GLU A 45 10.18 -4.10 15.97
C GLU A 45 10.56 -2.87 16.81
N ALA A 46 9.79 -1.78 16.69
CA ALA A 46 9.94 -0.58 17.51
C ALA A 46 9.18 -0.65 18.84
N GLU A 47 8.54 -1.78 19.17
CA GLU A 47 7.74 -1.99 20.38
C GLU A 47 6.63 -0.92 20.57
N ILE A 48 6.04 -0.44 19.47
CA ILE A 48 4.98 0.57 19.48
C ILE A 48 3.60 -0.05 19.68
N CYS A 49 3.29 -1.09 18.90
CA CYS A 49 2.02 -1.82 18.97
C CYS A 49 2.18 -3.21 18.36
N ASP A 50 1.30 -4.14 18.75
CA ASP A 50 1.36 -5.55 18.33
C ASP A 50 0.73 -5.76 16.96
N SER A 51 -0.18 -4.87 16.55
CA SER A 51 -0.79 -4.91 15.23
C SER A 51 -1.05 -3.52 14.67
N ILE A 52 -0.97 -3.41 13.34
CA ILE A 52 -1.34 -2.21 12.60
C ILE A 52 -2.83 -1.86 12.74
N ALA A 53 -3.66 -2.83 13.14
CA ALA A 53 -5.06 -2.60 13.49
C ALA A 53 -5.26 -1.63 14.68
N GLN A 54 -4.22 -1.40 15.49
CA GLN A 54 -4.23 -0.43 16.59
C GLN A 54 -3.90 1.01 16.12
N ILE A 55 -3.68 1.21 14.82
CA ILE A 55 -3.38 2.51 14.21
C ILE A 55 -4.64 3.06 13.54
N ASP A 56 -5.09 4.23 14.00
CA ASP A 56 -6.09 5.03 13.31
C ASP A 56 -5.42 5.80 12.18
N PHE A 57 -5.45 5.27 10.96
CA PHE A 57 -5.00 6.02 9.79
C PHE A 57 -5.91 7.22 9.57
N ILE A 58 -5.32 8.42 9.51
CA ILE A 58 -6.07 9.66 9.24
C ILE A 58 -6.04 10.02 7.75
N GLU A 59 -4.94 9.68 7.07
CA GLU A 59 -4.79 9.87 5.64
C GLU A 59 -3.86 8.83 5.02
N VAL A 60 -4.16 8.41 3.79
CA VAL A 60 -3.25 7.63 2.95
C VAL A 60 -3.09 8.34 1.61
N HIS A 61 -1.84 8.60 1.25
CA HIS A 61 -1.44 9.15 -0.03
C HIS A 61 -0.93 8.00 -0.88
N ALA A 62 -1.62 7.72 -1.98
CA ALA A 62 -1.27 6.63 -2.89
C ALA A 62 -0.83 7.19 -4.24
N PHE A 63 0.34 6.77 -4.70
CA PHE A 63 0.88 7.12 -6.00
C PHE A 63 0.88 5.88 -6.89
N GLY A 64 0.02 5.85 -7.91
CA GLY A 64 -0.04 4.74 -8.86
C GLY A 64 0.89 4.98 -10.05
N ALA A 65 1.78 4.03 -10.34
CA ALA A 65 2.64 4.08 -11.52
C ALA A 65 1.88 3.65 -12.80
N GLN A 66 2.44 4.00 -13.95
CA GLN A 66 1.98 3.45 -15.23
C GLN A 66 2.31 1.95 -15.34
N PRO A 67 1.58 1.18 -16.17
CA PRO A 67 1.99 -0.15 -16.61
C PRO A 67 3.48 -0.18 -17.00
N LYS A 68 4.26 -1.06 -16.38
CA LYS A 68 5.72 -1.07 -16.57
C LYS A 68 6.17 -1.80 -17.84
N ASP A 69 5.34 -2.72 -18.34
CA ASP A 69 5.70 -3.61 -19.44
C ASP A 69 4.94 -3.28 -20.75
N ILE A 70 4.16 -2.19 -20.76
CA ILE A 70 3.38 -1.77 -21.93
C ILE A 70 3.68 -0.30 -22.22
N ASN A 71 4.10 0.01 -23.45
CA ASN A 71 4.39 1.37 -23.86
C ASN A 71 3.13 2.00 -24.52
N PRO A 72 2.62 3.12 -24.00
CA PRO A 72 1.40 3.75 -24.50
C PRO A 72 1.53 4.30 -25.93
N LEU A 73 2.76 4.55 -26.42
CA LEU A 73 2.99 5.05 -27.78
C LEU A 73 2.95 3.95 -28.84
N THR A 74 3.29 2.71 -28.45
CA THR A 74 3.33 1.56 -29.37
C THR A 74 2.09 0.69 -29.26
N ASP A 75 1.43 0.67 -28.10
CA ASP A 75 0.26 -0.17 -27.84
C ASP A 75 -0.73 0.53 -26.87
N PRO A 76 -1.41 1.60 -27.32
CA PRO A 76 -2.27 2.41 -26.47
C PRO A 76 -3.48 1.63 -25.92
N GLN A 77 -3.99 0.67 -26.67
CA GLN A 77 -5.13 -0.14 -26.25
C GLN A 77 -4.75 -1.05 -25.09
N ARG A 78 -3.69 -1.87 -25.24
CA ARG A 78 -3.27 -2.77 -24.15
C ARG A 78 -2.77 -1.99 -22.93
N PHE A 79 -2.17 -0.81 -23.14
CA PHE A 79 -1.81 0.07 -22.03
C PHE A 79 -3.04 0.49 -21.23
N HIS A 80 -4.10 0.91 -21.91
CA HIS A 80 -5.34 1.32 -21.25
C HIS A 80 -6.00 0.14 -20.51
N GLU A 81 -6.08 -1.03 -21.13
CA GLU A 81 -6.64 -2.24 -20.53
C GLU A 81 -5.89 -2.63 -19.24
N GLU A 82 -4.56 -2.65 -19.29
CA GLU A 82 -3.72 -2.96 -18.14
C GLU A 82 -3.82 -1.91 -17.03
N GLN A 83 -3.89 -0.63 -17.41
CA GLN A 83 -4.13 0.45 -16.47
C GLN A 83 -5.47 0.28 -15.74
N GLN A 84 -6.55 -0.08 -16.46
CA GLN A 84 -7.85 -0.35 -15.83
C GLN A 84 -7.81 -1.56 -14.89
N ARG A 85 -7.11 -2.64 -15.28
CA ARG A 85 -6.89 -3.81 -14.40
C ARG A 85 -6.23 -3.40 -13.08
N ILE A 86 -5.11 -2.67 -13.17
CA ILE A 86 -4.36 -2.20 -12.00
C ILE A 86 -5.23 -1.34 -11.09
N TYR A 87 -6.03 -0.42 -11.66
CA TYR A 87 -6.88 0.47 -10.87
C TYR A 87 -8.01 -0.29 -10.15
N GLN A 88 -8.62 -1.25 -10.84
CA GLN A 88 -9.66 -2.10 -10.25
C GLN A 88 -9.11 -2.97 -9.14
N GLU A 89 -7.98 -3.63 -9.36
CA GLU A 89 -7.32 -4.45 -8.35
C GLU A 89 -6.90 -3.63 -7.14
N TYR A 90 -6.33 -2.44 -7.35
CA TYR A 90 -5.97 -1.54 -6.25
C TYR A 90 -7.19 -1.13 -5.43
N ALA A 91 -8.28 -0.69 -6.07
CA ALA A 91 -9.48 -0.27 -5.36
C ALA A 91 -10.08 -1.41 -4.53
N GLN A 92 -10.10 -2.63 -5.07
CA GLN A 92 -10.57 -3.82 -4.38
C GLN A 92 -9.65 -4.23 -3.23
N ALA A 93 -8.33 -4.28 -3.47
CA ALA A 93 -7.35 -4.68 -2.46
C ALA A 93 -7.31 -3.70 -1.28
N TYR A 94 -7.31 -2.40 -1.58
CA TYR A 94 -7.30 -1.35 -0.57
C TYR A 94 -8.54 -1.41 0.31
N SER A 95 -9.74 -1.41 -0.28
CA SER A 95 -10.98 -1.48 0.49
C SER A 95 -11.12 -2.79 1.28
N SER A 96 -10.66 -3.91 0.72
CA SER A 96 -10.69 -5.20 1.40
C SER A 96 -9.75 -5.26 2.58
N PHE A 97 -8.54 -4.70 2.47
CA PHE A 97 -7.59 -4.66 3.58
C PHE A 97 -8.19 -4.01 4.83
N PHE A 98 -8.78 -2.81 4.69
CA PHE A 98 -9.41 -2.12 5.84
C PHE A 98 -10.62 -2.88 6.38
N ARG A 99 -11.46 -3.43 5.49
CA ARG A 99 -12.62 -4.23 5.90
C ARG A 99 -12.21 -5.47 6.73
N ASP A 100 -11.18 -6.18 6.28
CA ASP A 100 -10.85 -7.51 6.79
C ASP A 100 -9.87 -7.45 7.98
N TYR A 101 -8.91 -6.50 7.97
CA TYR A 101 -7.85 -6.41 8.98
C TYR A 101 -7.97 -5.21 9.91
N MET A 102 -8.77 -4.20 9.56
CA MET A 102 -8.94 -3.00 10.37
C MET A 102 -10.42 -2.65 10.61
N PRO A 103 -11.29 -3.60 10.99
CA PRO A 103 -12.75 -3.40 11.00
C PRO A 103 -13.24 -2.31 11.96
N ASN A 104 -12.43 -1.99 12.98
CA ASN A 104 -12.75 -0.95 13.96
C ASN A 104 -12.38 0.47 13.48
N THR A 105 -11.59 0.56 12.42
CA THR A 105 -11.16 1.83 11.82
C THR A 105 -11.68 1.87 10.38
N GLY A 106 -12.54 2.83 10.06
CA GLY A 106 -13.06 2.98 8.70
C GLY A 106 -11.95 3.21 7.67
N VAL A 107 -12.31 3.20 6.38
CA VAL A 107 -11.36 3.55 5.31
C VAL A 107 -10.90 5.01 5.49
N PRO A 108 -9.60 5.30 5.58
CA PRO A 108 -9.12 6.65 5.88
C PRO A 108 -9.35 7.60 4.71
N ALA A 109 -9.24 8.90 4.98
CA ALA A 109 -9.20 9.90 3.91
C ALA A 109 -8.06 9.54 2.93
N ARG A 110 -8.34 9.65 1.64
CA ARG A 110 -7.41 9.17 0.61
C ARG A 110 -7.19 10.18 -0.48
N PHE A 111 -5.93 10.36 -0.83
CA PHE A 111 -5.49 11.08 -2.01
C PHE A 111 -4.78 10.09 -2.93
N THR A 112 -5.24 9.95 -4.18
CA THR A 112 -4.59 9.05 -5.15
C THR A 112 -4.22 9.84 -6.40
N VAL A 113 -2.95 9.77 -6.78
CA VAL A 113 -2.42 10.40 -8.00
C VAL A 113 -1.74 9.35 -8.86
N HIS A 114 -1.89 9.49 -10.18
CA HIS A 114 -1.21 8.65 -11.13
C HIS A 114 0.04 9.37 -11.65
N VAL A 115 1.21 8.79 -11.41
CA VAL A 115 2.51 9.33 -11.80
C VAL A 115 3.09 8.49 -12.94
N ILE A 116 4.14 8.99 -13.61
CA ILE A 116 4.83 8.21 -14.64
C ILE A 116 5.44 6.96 -14.01
N ASP A 117 6.27 7.14 -12.99
CA ASP A 117 6.92 6.04 -12.27
C ASP A 117 7.52 6.54 -10.94
N PHE A 118 8.02 5.60 -10.14
CA PHE A 118 8.79 5.83 -8.92
C PHE A 118 10.06 4.92 -8.91
N PRO A 119 10.94 4.99 -7.90
CA PRO A 119 12.19 4.23 -7.90
C PRO A 119 12.01 2.71 -7.97
N ASP A 120 10.99 2.16 -7.29
CA ASP A 120 10.70 0.72 -7.32
C ASP A 120 10.19 0.30 -8.70
N LYS A 121 11.02 -0.44 -9.44
CA LYS A 121 10.71 -0.91 -10.79
C LYS A 121 9.80 -2.13 -10.85
N ALA A 122 9.33 -2.66 -9.72
CA ALA A 122 8.38 -3.76 -9.67
C ALA A 122 6.97 -3.31 -9.26
N ALA A 123 6.87 -2.39 -8.31
CA ALA A 123 5.58 -2.04 -7.69
C ALA A 123 4.63 -1.23 -8.59
N SER A 124 3.34 -1.44 -8.40
CA SER A 124 2.23 -0.69 -8.99
C SER A 124 1.87 0.58 -8.23
N TYR A 125 2.03 0.59 -6.90
CA TYR A 125 1.75 1.74 -6.06
C TYR A 125 2.85 1.99 -5.01
N GLU A 126 3.01 3.26 -4.66
CA GLU A 126 3.75 3.73 -3.48
C GLU A 126 2.78 4.42 -2.52
N PHE A 127 2.83 4.07 -1.24
CA PHE A 127 2.00 4.70 -0.21
C PHE A 127 2.84 5.50 0.78
N TYR A 128 2.29 6.62 1.20
CA TYR A 128 2.70 7.37 2.37
C TYR A 128 1.47 7.58 3.26
N SER A 129 1.65 7.60 4.58
CA SER A 129 0.50 7.74 5.47
C SER A 129 0.84 8.42 6.77
N VAL A 130 -0.21 8.94 7.41
CA VAL A 130 -0.16 9.43 8.77
C VAL A 130 -1.23 8.70 9.58
N GLY A 131 -0.83 8.22 10.75
CA GLY A 131 -1.72 7.51 11.67
C GLY A 131 -1.62 8.01 13.11
N LEU A 132 -2.62 7.68 13.89
CA LEU A 132 -2.64 7.92 15.33
C LEU A 132 -2.65 6.56 16.05
N TYR A 133 -1.71 6.37 16.95
CA TYR A 133 -1.77 5.28 17.91
C TYR A 133 -2.52 5.75 19.16
N GLN A 134 -3.69 5.14 19.41
CA GLN A 134 -4.64 5.52 20.45
C GLN A 134 -5.00 4.31 21.34
N PRO A 135 -4.12 3.88 22.25
CA PRO A 135 -4.33 2.66 23.04
C PRO A 135 -5.62 2.67 23.88
N ALA A 136 -6.08 3.85 24.29
CA ALA A 136 -7.36 4.00 25.00
C ALA A 136 -8.60 3.64 24.15
N LEU A 137 -8.49 3.61 22.82
CA LEU A 137 -9.58 3.25 21.91
C LEU A 137 -9.51 1.81 21.40
N HIS A 138 -8.30 1.23 21.35
CA HIS A 138 -8.07 -0.07 20.70
C HIS A 138 -7.81 -1.24 21.65
N GLY A 139 -7.89 -1.01 22.96
CA GLY A 139 -7.58 -2.03 23.98
C GLY A 139 -6.07 -2.30 24.06
N ALA A 140 -5.56 -2.43 25.28
CA ALA A 140 -4.18 -2.84 25.54
C ALA A 140 -4.00 -4.34 25.29
#